data_AF-A0A328FJZ2-F1
#
_entry.id   AF-A0A328FJZ2-F1
#
_cell.length_a   1.000
_cell.length_b   1.000
_cell.length_c   1.000
_cell.angle_alpha   90.00
_cell.angle_beta   90.00
_cell.angle_gamma   90.00
#
_symmetry.space_group_name_H-M   'P 1'
#
loop_
_entity.id
_entity.type
_entity.pdbx_description
1 polymer ?
#
loop_
_entity_poly.entity_id
_entity_poly.type
_entity_poly.pdbx_seq_one_letter_code
_entity_poly.pdbx_strand_id
1 'polypeptide(L)'
;MKKALTICLAMVIGLCLSTGAMAADEGAIKGNVDGIVAGIDGGKMPTDYKAGDYDPYVFIMEKNGTMVVHPNKQGQSLNTDEFKTVYDALVQSTPEGLWVEYEWAGASKKTYVRTTAGGLIVGSGYTK
;
A
#
# COMPACT_ATOMS: atom_id res chain seq x y z
N MET A 1 -18.44 9.90 -59.00
CA MET A 1 -17.15 9.44 -58.44
C MET A 1 -17.38 9.09 -56.97
N LYS A 2 -17.45 7.79 -56.66
CA LYS A 2 -17.93 7.22 -55.37
C LYS A 2 -16.77 6.89 -54.40
N LYS A 3 -15.82 7.80 -54.17
CA LYS A 3 -14.64 7.50 -53.34
C LYS A 3 -14.13 8.68 -52.51
N ALA A 4 -15.03 9.36 -51.80
CA ALA A 4 -14.62 10.47 -50.92
C ALA A 4 -15.36 10.48 -49.57
N LEU A 5 -15.75 9.31 -49.05
CA LEU A 5 -16.51 9.21 -47.80
C LEU A 5 -15.97 8.15 -46.82
N THR A 6 -14.65 7.93 -46.77
CA THR A 6 -14.10 6.87 -45.91
C THR A 6 -12.72 7.17 -45.34
N ILE A 7 -12.39 8.44 -45.09
CA ILE A 7 -11.15 8.82 -44.39
C ILE A 7 -11.42 10.02 -43.46
N CYS A 8 -12.36 9.86 -42.52
CA CYS A 8 -12.51 10.79 -41.39
C CYS A 8 -12.75 10.07 -40.05
N LEU A 9 -12.62 8.73 -39.99
CA LEU A 9 -12.91 7.95 -38.78
C LEU A 9 -11.65 7.48 -38.03
N ALA A 10 -10.47 8.03 -38.32
CA ALA A 10 -9.20 7.55 -37.76
C ALA A 10 -8.32 8.62 -37.09
N MET A 11 -8.84 9.83 -36.86
CA MET A 11 -8.12 10.86 -36.11
C MET A 11 -9.02 11.47 -35.04
N VAL A 12 -8.47 11.63 -33.85
CA VAL A 12 -9.06 12.25 -32.64
C VAL A 12 -9.91 11.32 -31.73
N ILE A 13 -9.50 10.05 -31.58
CA ILE A 13 -9.68 9.29 -30.30
C ILE A 13 -8.30 9.03 -29.69
N GLY A 14 -7.43 10.04 -29.74
CA GLY A 14 -6.08 9.99 -29.23
C GLY A 14 -5.76 11.34 -28.64
N LEU A 15 -5.24 11.35 -27.41
CA LEU A 15 -4.94 12.50 -26.57
C LEU A 15 -6.16 13.16 -25.90
N CYS A 16 -6.66 12.49 -24.87
CA CYS A 16 -6.85 13.08 -23.54
C CYS A 16 -7.12 11.95 -22.52
N LEU A 17 -6.37 10.85 -22.58
CA LEU A 17 -6.06 10.11 -21.35
C LEU A 17 -5.02 10.97 -20.65
N SER A 18 -5.47 12.05 -20.03
CA SER A 18 -4.69 12.71 -18.99
C SER A 18 -4.33 11.60 -18.03
N THR A 19 -3.05 11.25 -17.97
CA THR A 19 -2.40 10.58 -16.85
C THR A 19 -2.58 11.50 -15.65
N GLY A 20 -3.82 11.60 -15.15
CA GLY A 20 -4.05 12.07 -13.80
C GLY A 20 -3.22 11.16 -12.92
N ALA A 21 -2.53 11.74 -11.95
CA ALA A 21 -2.05 10.97 -10.81
C ALA A 21 -3.22 10.08 -10.38
N MET A 22 -3.10 8.77 -10.64
CA MET A 22 -4.12 7.82 -10.21
C MET A 22 -4.07 7.93 -8.69
N ALA A 23 -5.04 8.64 -8.11
CA ALA A 23 -5.25 8.61 -6.68
C ALA A 23 -5.34 7.12 -6.34
N ALA A 24 -4.40 6.61 -5.55
CA ALA A 24 -4.39 5.19 -5.24
C ALA A 24 -5.75 4.83 -4.67
N ASP A 25 -6.29 3.69 -5.11
CA ASP A 25 -7.60 3.24 -4.67
C ASP A 25 -7.53 2.89 -3.18
N GLU A 26 -7.92 3.85 -2.34
CA GLU A 26 -7.95 3.72 -0.88
C GLU A 26 -8.83 2.54 -0.43
N GLY A 27 -9.84 2.18 -1.23
CA GLY A 27 -10.70 1.02 -1.01
C GLY A 27 -9.94 -0.29 -1.26
N ALA A 28 -9.19 -0.37 -2.35
CA ALA A 28 -8.33 -1.53 -2.64
C ALA A 28 -7.23 -1.69 -1.58
N ILE A 29 -6.60 -0.60 -1.15
CA ILE A 29 -5.59 -0.61 -0.08
C ILE A 29 -6.19 -1.16 1.22
N LYS A 30 -7.36 -0.66 1.62
CA LYS A 30 -8.11 -1.18 2.78
C LYS A 30 -8.41 -2.68 2.62
N GLY A 31 -8.94 -3.08 1.48
CA GLY A 31 -9.25 -4.49 1.19
C GLY A 31 -8.04 -5.40 1.31
N ASN A 32 -6.86 -4.96 0.84
CA ASN A 32 -5.61 -5.70 0.98
C ASN A 32 -5.22 -5.88 2.45
N VAL A 33 -5.21 -4.79 3.22
CA VAL A 33 -4.85 -4.81 4.65
C VAL A 33 -5.84 -5.65 5.45
N ASP A 34 -7.14 -5.42 5.25
CA ASP A 34 -8.21 -6.11 5.98
C ASP A 34 -8.22 -7.61 5.67
N GLY A 35 -8.00 -7.98 4.41
CA GLY A 35 -7.89 -9.38 3.99
C GLY A 35 -6.71 -10.09 4.64
N ILE A 36 -5.55 -9.43 4.72
CA ILE A 36 -4.36 -9.98 5.39
C ILE A 36 -4.60 -10.13 6.89
N VAL A 37 -5.15 -9.09 7.55
CA VAL A 37 -5.48 -9.13 8.98
C VAL A 37 -6.44 -10.29 9.27
N ALA A 38 -7.53 -10.41 8.52
CA ALA A 38 -8.50 -11.49 8.68
C ALA A 38 -7.86 -12.87 8.46
N GLY A 39 -6.97 -13.00 7.48
CA GLY A 39 -6.26 -14.25 7.24
C GLY A 39 -5.30 -14.63 8.37
N ILE A 40 -4.56 -13.66 8.92
CA ILE A 40 -3.66 -13.89 10.07
C ILE A 40 -4.46 -14.26 11.32
N ASP A 41 -5.52 -13.50 11.62
CA ASP A 41 -6.40 -13.77 12.75
C ASP A 41 -7.14 -15.11 12.59
N GLY A 42 -7.34 -15.57 11.35
CA GLY A 42 -7.84 -16.90 10.99
C GLY A 42 -6.79 -18.03 11.02
N GLY A 43 -5.54 -17.74 11.40
CA GLY A 43 -4.48 -18.74 11.59
C GLY A 43 -3.49 -18.89 10.44
N LYS A 44 -3.57 -18.06 9.39
CA LYS A 44 -2.54 -18.03 8.34
C LYS A 44 -1.24 -17.42 8.89
N MET A 45 -0.10 -17.98 8.51
CA MET A 45 1.18 -17.44 8.98
C MET A 45 1.48 -16.10 8.28
N PRO A 46 1.97 -15.08 9.01
CA PRO A 46 2.37 -13.80 8.42
C PRO A 46 3.42 -13.94 7.30
N THR A 47 4.31 -14.92 7.41
CA THR A 47 5.38 -15.20 6.43
C THR A 47 4.87 -15.83 5.13
N ASP A 48 3.61 -16.24 5.07
CA ASP A 48 3.00 -16.78 3.84
C ASP A 48 2.56 -15.67 2.87
N TYR A 49 2.58 -14.41 3.31
CA TYR A 49 2.28 -13.25 2.47
C TYR A 49 3.56 -12.72 1.81
N LYS A 50 3.42 -12.24 0.58
CA LYS A 50 4.49 -11.57 -0.15
C LYS A 50 4.10 -10.12 -0.40
N ALA A 51 5.01 -9.20 -0.10
CA ALA A 51 4.74 -7.76 -0.22
C ALA A 51 4.26 -7.36 -1.63
N GLY A 52 4.87 -7.96 -2.67
CA GLY A 52 4.62 -7.64 -4.08
C GLY A 52 3.42 -8.34 -4.71
N ASP A 53 2.68 -9.19 -4.00
CA ASP A 53 1.42 -9.77 -4.50
C ASP A 53 0.27 -8.75 -4.49
N TYR A 54 0.54 -7.52 -4.03
CA TYR A 54 -0.41 -6.43 -3.84
C TYR A 54 0.15 -5.13 -4.44
N ASP A 55 -0.75 -4.28 -4.93
CA ASP A 55 -0.41 -2.95 -5.46
C ASP A 55 -1.35 -1.88 -4.85
N PRO A 56 -0.83 -0.90 -4.10
CA PRO A 56 0.55 -0.79 -3.64
C PRO A 56 0.93 -1.92 -2.68
N TYR A 57 2.24 -2.17 -2.55
CA TYR A 57 2.75 -3.30 -1.74
C TYR A 57 2.22 -3.27 -0.30
N VAL A 58 2.14 -4.45 0.30
CA VAL A 58 1.79 -4.62 1.71
C VAL A 58 3.05 -4.86 2.54
N PHE A 59 2.97 -4.53 3.82
CA PHE A 59 3.97 -4.92 4.80
C PHE A 59 3.30 -5.46 6.06
N ILE A 60 4.08 -6.25 6.80
CA ILE A 60 3.72 -6.76 8.12
C ILE A 60 4.90 -6.47 9.05
N MET A 61 4.61 -5.84 10.18
CA MET A 61 5.60 -5.41 11.17
C MET A 61 5.19 -5.88 12.55
N GLU A 62 6.15 -6.38 13.33
CA GLU A 62 5.98 -6.59 14.76
C GLU A 62 5.88 -5.25 15.50
N LYS A 63 5.23 -5.25 16.66
CA LYS A 63 5.09 -4.03 17.47
C LYS A 63 6.42 -3.41 17.91
N ASN A 64 7.49 -4.18 17.97
CA ASN A 64 8.85 -3.70 18.29
C ASN A 64 9.56 -3.02 17.09
N GLY A 65 8.93 -2.99 15.91
CA GLY A 65 9.46 -2.40 14.68
C GLY A 65 10.04 -3.40 13.68
N THR A 66 10.17 -4.68 14.01
CA THR A 66 10.75 -5.70 13.11
C THR A 66 9.82 -5.99 11.94
N MET A 67 10.32 -5.83 10.72
CA MET A 67 9.56 -6.11 9.51
C MET A 67 9.54 -7.62 9.23
N VAL A 68 8.35 -8.22 9.28
CA VAL A 68 8.11 -9.63 8.93
C VAL A 68 7.95 -9.78 7.42
N VAL A 69 7.24 -8.85 6.79
CA VAL A 69 7.04 -8.77 5.34
C VAL A 69 7.30 -7.34 4.91
N HIS A 70 8.24 -7.14 3.97
CA HIS A 70 8.50 -5.86 3.31
C HIS A 70 9.35 -6.11 2.06
N PRO A 71 9.20 -5.34 0.96
CA PRO A 71 9.97 -5.58 -0.26
C PRO A 71 11.49 -5.63 -0.06
N ASN A 72 12.04 -4.72 0.76
CA ASN A 72 13.49 -4.53 0.92
C ASN A 72 13.98 -4.43 2.37
N LYS A 73 13.10 -4.62 3.36
CA LYS A 73 13.41 -4.37 4.79
C LYS A 73 13.07 -5.55 5.69
N GLN A 74 12.71 -6.70 5.12
CA GLN A 74 12.39 -7.90 5.90
C GLN A 74 13.55 -8.27 6.84
N GLY A 75 13.21 -8.57 8.11
CA GLY A 75 14.16 -8.85 9.19
C GLY A 75 14.81 -7.62 9.81
N GLN A 76 14.63 -6.41 9.25
CA GLN A 76 15.15 -5.17 9.83
C GLN A 76 14.11 -4.53 10.74
N SER A 77 14.57 -3.83 11.78
CA SER A 77 13.70 -3.02 12.63
C SER A 77 13.62 -1.58 12.13
N LEU A 78 12.42 -1.02 12.11
CA LEU A 78 12.18 0.42 11.92
C LEU A 78 12.21 1.21 13.23
N ASN A 79 12.30 0.55 14.38
CA ASN A 79 12.46 1.22 15.67
C ASN A 79 13.93 1.61 15.88
N THR A 80 14.40 2.53 15.04
CA THR A 80 15.75 3.10 15.05
C THR A 80 15.65 4.60 14.82
N ASP A 81 16.70 5.35 15.12
CA ASP A 81 16.72 6.81 14.91
C ASP A 81 16.49 7.20 13.44
N GLU A 82 16.98 6.38 12.49
CA GLU A 82 16.83 6.60 11.05
C GLU A 82 15.36 6.55 10.60
N PHE A 83 14.58 5.62 11.17
CA PHE A 83 13.18 5.37 10.77
C PHE A 83 12.17 5.83 11.82
N LYS A 84 12.61 6.58 12.83
CA LYS A 84 11.81 6.89 14.01
C LYS A 84 10.46 7.53 13.68
N THR A 85 10.43 8.51 12.79
CA THR A 85 9.19 9.17 12.35
C THR A 85 8.22 8.18 11.70
N VAL A 86 8.74 7.22 10.93
CA VAL A 86 7.93 6.21 10.26
C VAL A 86 7.40 5.23 11.30
N TYR A 87 8.27 4.70 12.16
CA TYR A 87 7.88 3.79 13.23
C TYR A 87 6.82 4.41 14.14
N ASP A 88 7.05 5.63 14.62
CA ASP A 88 6.12 6.36 15.49
C ASP A 88 4.75 6.58 14.83
N ALA A 89 4.70 6.75 13.50
CA ALA A 89 3.45 6.78 12.75
C ALA A 89 2.78 5.41 12.68
N LEU A 90 3.53 4.36 12.31
CA LEU A 90 2.99 3.01 12.11
C LEU A 90 2.46 2.37 13.40
N VAL A 91 3.15 2.58 14.55
CA VAL A 91 2.74 1.97 15.84
C VAL A 91 1.48 2.56 16.44
N GLN A 92 0.93 3.62 15.86
CA GLN A 92 -0.38 4.14 16.22
C GLN A 92 -1.52 3.25 15.74
N SER A 93 -1.24 2.21 14.92
CA SER A 93 -2.23 1.30 14.36
C SER A 93 -3.19 0.74 15.40
N THR A 94 -4.46 0.64 15.02
CA THR A 94 -5.54 0.10 15.87
C THR A 94 -6.18 -1.13 15.22
N PRO A 95 -6.95 -1.94 15.98
CA PRO A 95 -7.73 -3.04 15.41
C PRO A 95 -8.80 -2.61 14.40
N GLU A 96 -9.27 -1.37 14.44
CA GLU A 96 -10.22 -0.78 13.47
C GLU A 96 -9.48 -0.21 12.24
N GLY A 97 -8.18 0.01 12.39
CA GLY A 97 -7.28 0.60 11.42
C GLY A 97 -7.45 2.10 11.25
N LEU A 98 -6.40 2.76 10.77
CA LEU A 98 -6.39 4.20 10.49
C LEU A 98 -5.43 4.54 9.36
N TRP A 99 -5.60 5.75 8.82
CA TRP A 99 -4.65 6.33 7.87
C TRP A 99 -3.59 7.12 8.64
N VAL A 100 -2.32 6.83 8.34
CA VAL A 100 -1.17 7.56 8.88
C VAL A 100 -0.36 8.16 7.73
N GLU A 101 0.32 9.26 8.04
CA GLU A 101 1.16 9.97 7.08
C GLU A 101 2.56 10.16 7.66
N TYR A 102 3.56 9.98 6.82
CA TYR A 102 4.97 10.10 7.19
C TYR A 102 5.82 10.32 5.93
N GLU A 103 7.03 10.82 6.10
CA GLU A 103 8.03 10.90 5.03
C GLU A 103 8.78 9.57 4.89
N TRP A 104 8.89 9.06 3.67
CA TRP A 104 9.64 7.85 3.35
C TRP A 104 10.53 8.09 2.14
N ALA A 105 11.85 7.94 2.32
CA ALA A 105 12.84 8.18 1.27
C ALA A 105 12.68 9.57 0.58
N GLY A 106 12.31 10.59 1.38
CA GLY A 106 12.14 11.98 0.91
C GLY A 106 10.82 12.27 0.20
N ALA A 107 9.82 11.38 0.29
CA ALA A 107 8.49 11.60 -0.23
C ALA A 107 7.40 11.33 0.81
N SER A 108 6.35 12.15 0.78
CA SER A 108 5.20 12.00 1.66
C SER A 108 4.40 10.76 1.30
N LYS A 109 4.19 9.86 2.27
CA LYS A 109 3.38 8.66 2.13
C LYS A 109 2.12 8.74 2.95
N LYS A 110 1.04 8.18 2.40
CA LYS A 110 -0.20 7.89 3.11
C LYS A 110 -0.41 6.37 3.16
N THR A 111 -0.53 5.84 4.36
CA THR A 111 -0.60 4.38 4.60
C THR A 111 -1.80 4.06 5.47
N TYR A 112 -2.59 3.07 5.06
CA TYR A 112 -3.59 2.48 5.93
C TYR A 112 -2.92 1.38 6.73
N VAL A 113 -3.07 1.44 8.05
CA VAL A 113 -2.49 0.46 8.97
C VAL A 113 -3.55 -0.11 9.88
N ARG A 114 -3.43 -1.39 10.21
CA ARG A 114 -4.35 -2.09 11.10
C ARG A 114 -3.62 -3.14 11.93
N THR A 115 -4.06 -3.32 13.16
CA THR A 115 -3.47 -4.25 14.12
C THR A 115 -4.26 -5.55 14.15
N THR A 116 -3.58 -6.69 13.96
CA THR A 116 -4.14 -8.04 14.14
C THR A 116 -4.45 -8.32 15.60
N ALA A 117 -5.28 -9.33 15.90
CA ALA A 117 -5.54 -9.77 17.27
C ALA A 117 -4.25 -10.22 17.99
N GLY A 118 -3.28 -10.75 17.25
CA GLY A 118 -1.95 -11.12 17.74
C GLY A 118 -0.97 -9.94 17.92
N GLY A 119 -1.36 -8.72 17.59
CA GLY A 119 -0.55 -7.51 17.79
C GLY A 119 0.45 -7.18 16.67
N LEU A 120 0.43 -7.90 15.54
CA LEU A 120 1.13 -7.50 14.33
C LEU A 120 0.44 -6.33 13.65
N ILE A 121 1.24 -5.46 13.04
CA ILE A 121 0.81 -4.29 12.30
C ILE A 121 0.88 -4.61 10.81
N VAL A 122 -0.23 -4.52 10.12
CA VAL A 122 -0.33 -4.73 8.67
C VAL A 122 -0.60 -3.38 8.03
N GLY A 123 0.07 -3.07 6.93
CA GLY A 123 -0.20 -1.83 6.21
C GLY A 123 0.11 -1.86 4.73
N SER A 124 -0.48 -0.91 4.01
CA SER A 124 -0.23 -0.63 2.60
C SER A 124 -0.55 0.84 2.32
N GLY A 125 0.15 1.43 1.36
CA GLY A 125 0.09 2.87 1.14
C GLY A 125 0.79 3.35 -0.12
N TYR A 126 0.51 4.58 -0.48
CA TYR A 126 0.99 5.22 -1.69
C TYR A 126 1.73 6.52 -1.37
N THR A 127 2.55 6.96 -2.31
CA THR A 127 3.22 8.26 -2.25
C THR A 127 2.27 9.34 -2.79
N LYS A 128 2.16 10.46 -2.08
CA LYS A 128 1.33 11.61 -2.47
C LYS A 128 2.03 12.50 -3.49
#